data_AF-A0A292Q3U6-F1
#
_entry.id   AF-A0A292Q3U6-F1
#
_cell.length_a   1.000
_cell.length_b   1.000
_cell.length_c   1.000
_cell.angle_alpha   90.00
_cell.angle_beta   90.00
_cell.angle_gamma   90.00
#
_symmetry.space_group_name_H-M   'P 1'
#
loop_
_entity.id
_entity.type
_entity.pdbx_description
1 polymer ?
#
loop_
_entity_poly.entity_id
_entity_poly.type
_entity_poly.pdbx_seq_one_letter_code
_entity_poly.pdbx_strand_id
1 'polypeptide(L)'
;MELEEAIDLYSKRLDSWQSLGGEEKRTVSTILDSMGHVPLAVVGAAAFMAENETLPSVYWSIFQENDKRAKELLSEQFSEIQREADMTESILSTYFVTFDRITEQMPLMVKLLGLLASIDRQNIHKELLTHSGLEGMDDSLKFCRAIGKLLRFSLVTEAKLEGTTFYELHRLVQLSIQTYLSIEQSS
;
A
#
# COMPACT_ATOMS: atom_id res chain seq x y z
N MET A 1 9.72 -1.93 -20.63
CA MET A 1 9.15 -0.68 -20.11
C MET A 1 9.77 0.42 -20.92
N GLU A 2 8.95 1.29 -21.48
CA GLU A 2 9.44 2.45 -22.24
C GLU A 2 9.99 3.52 -21.28
N LEU A 3 10.86 4.42 -21.76
CA LEU A 3 11.45 5.48 -20.93
C LEU A 3 10.38 6.37 -20.27
N GLU A 4 9.27 6.65 -20.97
CA GLU A 4 8.15 7.42 -20.44
C GLU A 4 7.43 6.71 -19.29
N GLU A 5 7.24 5.39 -19.39
CA GLU A 5 6.67 4.57 -18.30
C GLU A 5 7.63 4.52 -17.10
N ALA A 6 8.93 4.45 -17.34
CA ALA A 6 9.96 4.48 -16.31
C ALA A 6 9.95 5.81 -15.55
N ILE A 7 9.81 6.93 -16.27
CA ILE A 7 9.72 8.28 -15.70
C ILE A 7 8.42 8.45 -14.91
N ASP A 8 7.29 7.97 -15.42
CA ASP A 8 6.01 8.02 -14.70
C ASP A 8 6.10 7.24 -13.38
N LEU A 9 6.67 6.03 -13.43
CA LEU A 9 6.83 5.15 -12.28
C LEU A 9 7.81 5.72 -11.23
N TYR A 10 8.89 6.37 -11.68
CA TYR A 10 9.82 7.12 -10.84
C TYR A 10 9.14 8.32 -10.16
N SER A 11 8.38 9.10 -10.94
CA SER A 11 7.72 10.32 -10.45
C SER A 11 6.62 10.06 -9.43
N LYS A 12 5.88 8.94 -9.56
CA LYS A 12 4.84 8.52 -8.60
C LYS A 12 5.40 8.18 -7.21
N ARG A 13 6.70 7.94 -7.10
CA ARG A 13 7.38 7.57 -5.85
C ARG A 13 8.13 8.75 -5.21
N LEU A 14 8.44 9.80 -5.98
CA LEU A 14 9.15 10.99 -5.51
C LEU A 14 8.25 12.23 -5.63
N ASP A 15 7.65 12.68 -4.52
CA ASP A 15 6.91 13.95 -4.47
C ASP A 15 7.81 15.15 -4.85
N SER A 16 9.12 15.03 -4.65
CA SER A 16 10.11 16.06 -5.02
C SER A 16 10.41 16.13 -6.52
N TRP A 17 9.91 15.21 -7.35
CA TRP A 17 10.18 15.17 -8.80
C TRP A 17 9.84 16.48 -9.52
N GLN A 18 8.73 17.12 -9.11
CA GLN A 18 8.28 18.39 -9.69
C GLN A 18 9.21 19.57 -9.36
N SER A 19 9.97 19.47 -8.26
CA SER A 19 10.89 20.51 -7.76
C SER A 19 12.32 20.39 -8.29
N LEU A 20 12.67 19.28 -8.95
CA LEU A 20 14.01 19.04 -9.48
C LEU A 20 14.34 19.99 -10.66
N GLY A 21 15.54 20.55 -10.63
CA GLY A 21 16.09 21.35 -11.73
C GLY A 21 16.28 20.53 -13.02
N GLY A 22 16.41 21.22 -14.15
CA GLY A 22 16.56 20.57 -15.47
C GLY A 22 17.83 19.76 -15.67
N GLU A 23 18.82 19.89 -14.78
CA GLU A 23 20.02 19.04 -14.75
C GLU A 23 19.76 17.71 -14.03
N GLU A 24 19.12 17.74 -12.86
CA GLU A 24 18.74 16.53 -12.12
C GLU A 24 17.76 15.65 -12.90
N LYS A 25 16.82 16.25 -13.65
CA LYS A 25 15.91 15.49 -14.54
C LYS A 25 16.66 14.77 -15.66
N ARG A 26 17.74 15.38 -16.19
CA ARG A 26 18.61 14.72 -17.18
C ARG A 26 19.39 13.57 -16.55
N THR A 27 19.89 13.76 -15.33
CA THR A 27 20.56 12.70 -14.57
C THR A 27 19.63 11.51 -14.33
N VAL A 28 18.36 11.75 -14.00
CA VAL A 28 17.38 10.66 -13.87
C VAL A 28 17.23 9.89 -15.17
N SER A 29 17.15 10.56 -16.33
CA SER A 29 17.14 9.86 -17.63
C SER A 29 18.36 8.96 -17.79
N THR A 30 19.55 9.45 -17.46
CA THR A 30 20.80 8.68 -17.54
C THR A 30 20.80 7.46 -16.58
N ILE A 31 20.27 7.63 -15.36
CA ILE A 31 20.09 6.54 -14.40
C ILE A 31 19.15 5.48 -14.98
N LEU A 32 18.00 5.89 -15.50
CA LEU A 32 16.99 4.98 -16.06
C LEU A 32 17.52 4.18 -17.26
N ASP A 33 18.24 4.84 -18.16
CA ASP A 33 18.89 4.20 -19.32
C ASP A 33 19.92 3.15 -18.86
N SER A 34 20.72 3.48 -17.84
CA SER A 34 21.73 2.56 -17.29
C SER A 34 21.11 1.33 -16.61
N MET A 35 19.89 1.45 -16.10
CA MET A 35 19.13 0.37 -15.46
C MET A 35 18.34 -0.47 -16.49
N GLY A 36 18.51 -0.21 -17.79
CA GLY A 36 17.85 -0.93 -18.87
C GLY A 36 16.32 -0.86 -18.80
N HIS A 37 15.79 0.19 -18.15
CA HIS A 37 14.35 0.36 -17.88
C HIS A 37 13.70 -0.87 -17.23
N VAL A 38 14.41 -1.56 -16.33
CA VAL A 38 13.80 -2.63 -15.54
C VAL A 38 12.91 -1.99 -14.48
N PRO A 39 11.58 -2.21 -14.47
CA PRO A 39 10.65 -1.50 -13.58
C PRO A 39 11.05 -1.57 -12.11
N LEU A 40 11.53 -2.72 -11.70
CA LEU A 40 11.90 -3.00 -10.33
C LEU A 40 13.22 -2.32 -9.92
N ALA A 41 14.17 -2.12 -10.86
CA ALA A 41 15.37 -1.31 -10.62
C ALA A 41 15.01 0.18 -10.44
N VAL A 42 14.07 0.66 -11.25
CA VAL A 42 13.58 2.05 -11.19
C VAL A 42 12.88 2.34 -9.87
N VAL A 43 12.05 1.40 -9.38
CA VAL A 43 11.42 1.50 -8.05
C VAL A 43 12.46 1.54 -6.95
N GLY A 44 13.46 0.66 -6.97
CA GLY A 44 14.50 0.59 -5.94
C GLY A 44 15.33 1.87 -5.89
N ALA A 45 15.74 2.39 -7.04
CA ALA A 45 16.48 3.66 -7.13
C ALA A 45 15.68 4.84 -6.58
N ALA A 46 14.41 4.96 -6.96
CA ALA A 46 13.52 6.00 -6.45
C ALA A 46 13.32 5.89 -4.94
N ALA A 47 13.11 4.67 -4.42
CA ALA A 47 12.93 4.43 -2.99
C ALA A 47 14.17 4.82 -2.19
N PHE A 48 15.37 4.42 -2.64
CA PHE A 48 16.63 4.78 -1.99
C PHE A 48 16.82 6.30 -1.93
N MET A 49 16.59 6.99 -3.05
CA MET A 49 16.75 8.44 -3.12
C MET A 49 15.74 9.17 -2.23
N ALA A 50 14.50 8.69 -2.16
CA ALA A 50 13.48 9.24 -1.26
C ALA A 50 13.83 9.01 0.22
N GLU A 51 14.26 7.80 0.58
CA GLU A 51 14.56 7.42 1.98
C GLU A 51 15.80 8.15 2.52
N ASN A 52 16.79 8.37 1.68
CA ASN A 52 18.07 8.98 2.07
C ASN A 52 18.17 10.46 1.68
N GLU A 53 17.06 11.08 1.25
CA GLU A 53 17.00 12.46 0.74
C GLU A 53 18.13 12.79 -0.26
N THR A 54 18.47 11.82 -1.10
CA THR A 54 19.65 11.86 -1.98
C THR A 54 19.27 12.41 -3.35
N LEU A 55 20.03 13.40 -3.83
CA LEU A 55 19.85 13.96 -5.17
C LEU A 55 20.21 12.93 -6.26
N PRO A 56 19.53 12.93 -7.41
CA PRO A 56 19.86 12.05 -8.54
C PRO A 56 21.32 12.12 -8.98
N SER A 57 21.93 13.31 -9.03
CA SER A 57 23.37 13.51 -9.31
C SER A 57 24.30 12.80 -8.31
N VAL A 58 23.94 12.83 -7.03
CA VAL A 58 24.69 12.18 -5.96
C VAL A 58 24.52 10.66 -6.05
N TYR A 59 23.28 10.19 -6.23
CA TYR A 59 23.00 8.77 -6.46
C TYR A 59 23.75 8.24 -7.69
N TRP A 60 23.76 8.99 -8.79
CA TRP A 60 24.47 8.62 -10.01
C TRP A 60 25.98 8.50 -9.81
N SER A 61 26.57 9.39 -9.01
CA SER A 61 27.99 9.33 -8.66
C SER A 61 28.31 8.08 -7.84
N ILE A 62 27.48 7.75 -6.85
CA ILE A 62 27.60 6.52 -6.04
C ILE A 62 27.46 5.27 -6.91
N PHE A 63 26.52 5.29 -7.85
CA PHE A 63 26.26 4.20 -8.78
C PHE A 63 27.45 3.94 -9.72
N GLN A 64 28.09 5.00 -10.21
CA GLN A 64 29.22 4.92 -11.15
C GLN A 64 30.57 4.61 -10.47
N GLU A 65 30.79 5.02 -9.23
CA GLU A 65 32.07 4.84 -8.54
C GLU A 65 32.42 3.37 -8.25
N ASN A 66 31.45 2.45 -8.29
CA ASN A 66 31.71 1.09 -7.84
C ASN A 66 30.77 0.05 -8.48
N ASP A 67 31.14 -0.43 -9.68
CA ASP A 67 30.40 -1.44 -10.46
C ASP A 67 30.12 -2.75 -9.68
N LYS A 68 30.88 -3.02 -8.60
CA LYS A 68 30.63 -4.14 -7.68
C LYS A 68 29.61 -3.80 -6.59
N ARG A 69 29.69 -2.61 -5.97
CA ARG A 69 28.67 -2.16 -5.00
C ARG A 69 27.33 -1.84 -5.66
N ALA A 70 27.32 -1.35 -6.89
CA ALA A 70 26.07 -1.12 -7.63
C ALA A 70 25.27 -2.44 -7.79
N LYS A 71 25.96 -3.56 -8.05
CA LYS A 71 25.33 -4.90 -8.11
C LYS A 71 24.86 -5.38 -6.74
N GLU A 72 25.65 -5.16 -5.68
CA GLU A 72 25.27 -5.53 -4.30
C GLU A 72 24.04 -4.71 -3.83
N LEU A 73 24.04 -3.40 -4.06
CA LEU A 73 23.01 -2.46 -3.65
C LEU A 73 21.69 -2.68 -4.42
N LEU A 74 21.78 -2.96 -5.73
CA LEU A 74 20.64 -3.44 -6.51
C LEU A 74 20.14 -4.78 -5.97
N SER A 75 21.03 -5.77 -5.73
CA SER A 75 20.62 -7.10 -5.27
C SER A 75 19.96 -7.10 -3.89
N GLU A 76 20.42 -6.24 -2.97
CA GLU A 76 19.84 -6.06 -1.64
C GLU A 76 18.45 -5.44 -1.74
N GLN A 77 18.28 -4.38 -2.54
CA GLN A 77 16.97 -3.77 -2.80
C GLN A 77 16.00 -4.71 -3.53
N PHE A 78 16.47 -5.46 -4.51
CA PHE A 78 15.69 -6.50 -5.17
C PHE A 78 15.23 -7.57 -4.18
N SER A 79 16.11 -8.00 -3.27
CA SER A 79 15.76 -8.96 -2.22
C SER A 79 14.77 -8.39 -1.20
N GLU A 80 14.86 -7.11 -0.85
CA GLU A 80 13.93 -6.48 0.08
C GLU A 80 12.54 -6.27 -0.54
N ILE A 81 12.47 -5.79 -1.78
CA ILE A 81 11.19 -5.63 -2.50
C ILE A 81 10.56 -6.99 -2.79
N GLN A 82 11.37 -8.00 -3.15
CA GLN A 82 10.86 -9.36 -3.35
C GLN A 82 10.40 -9.99 -2.03
N ARG A 83 11.13 -9.78 -0.93
CA ARG A 83 10.71 -10.21 0.41
C ARG A 83 9.43 -9.49 0.85
N GLU A 84 9.27 -8.20 0.53
CA GLU A 84 8.06 -7.44 0.81
C GLU A 84 6.87 -7.91 -0.04
N ALA A 85 7.09 -8.25 -1.32
CA ALA A 85 6.09 -8.84 -2.20
C ALA A 85 5.68 -10.26 -1.77
N ASP A 86 6.64 -11.12 -1.43
CA ASP A 86 6.42 -12.49 -0.96
C ASP A 86 5.73 -12.50 0.41
N MET A 87 6.13 -11.60 1.33
CA MET A 87 5.41 -11.38 2.59
C MET A 87 3.98 -10.90 2.32
N THR A 88 3.79 -9.99 1.37
CA THR A 88 2.47 -9.49 0.98
C THR A 88 1.58 -10.61 0.42
N GLU A 89 2.11 -11.51 -0.42
CA GLU A 89 1.37 -12.66 -0.97
C GLU A 89 0.98 -13.69 0.11
N SER A 90 1.91 -14.04 1.02
CA SER A 90 1.63 -14.95 2.14
C SER A 90 0.63 -14.36 3.14
N ILE A 91 0.69 -13.05 3.39
CA ILE A 91 -0.24 -12.36 4.27
C ILE A 91 -1.61 -12.20 3.59
N LEU A 92 -1.66 -11.91 2.27
CA LEU A 92 -2.89 -11.88 1.47
C LEU A 92 -3.62 -13.23 1.53
N SER A 93 -2.90 -14.33 1.31
CA SER A 93 -3.46 -15.69 1.41
C SER A 93 -4.06 -15.96 2.81
N THR A 94 -3.36 -15.54 3.86
CA THR A 94 -3.85 -15.65 5.24
C THR A 94 -5.10 -14.80 5.49
N TYR A 95 -5.17 -13.58 4.94
CA TYR A 95 -6.35 -12.74 5.00
C TYR A 95 -7.52 -13.33 4.21
N PHE A 96 -7.29 -13.94 3.04
CA PHE A 96 -8.35 -14.55 2.24
C PHE A 96 -8.99 -15.73 2.97
N VAL A 97 -8.19 -16.61 3.59
CA VAL A 97 -8.72 -17.68 4.46
C VAL A 97 -9.52 -17.11 5.63
N THR A 98 -9.07 -15.99 6.20
CA THR A 98 -9.80 -15.29 7.26
C THR A 98 -11.12 -14.73 6.71
N PHE A 99 -11.11 -14.14 5.51
CA PHE A 99 -12.26 -13.57 4.82
C PHE A 99 -13.31 -14.62 4.48
N ASP A 100 -12.92 -15.74 3.88
CA ASP A 100 -13.83 -16.86 3.62
C ASP A 100 -14.55 -17.32 4.88
N ARG A 101 -13.78 -17.54 5.96
CA ARG A 101 -14.33 -17.97 7.24
C ARG A 101 -15.30 -16.97 7.85
N ILE A 102 -15.09 -15.66 7.63
CA ILE A 102 -16.00 -14.64 8.16
C ILE A 102 -17.19 -14.39 7.25
N THR A 103 -17.05 -14.60 5.93
CA THR A 103 -18.15 -14.57 4.96
C THR A 103 -19.17 -15.64 5.32
N GLU A 104 -18.72 -16.85 5.61
CA GLU A 104 -19.60 -17.97 6.00
C GLU A 104 -20.29 -17.73 7.36
N GLN A 105 -19.56 -17.21 8.35
CA GLN A 105 -20.07 -17.13 9.73
C GLN A 105 -20.83 -15.84 10.03
N MET A 106 -20.40 -14.72 9.43
CA MET A 106 -20.94 -13.39 9.69
C MET A 106 -20.83 -12.48 8.45
N PRO A 107 -21.72 -12.64 7.45
CA PRO A 107 -21.72 -11.84 6.22
C PRO A 107 -21.73 -10.33 6.47
N LEU A 108 -22.39 -9.89 7.56
CA LEU A 108 -22.42 -8.49 7.98
C LEU A 108 -21.02 -7.91 8.21
N MET A 109 -20.09 -8.72 8.70
CA MET A 109 -18.72 -8.29 8.99
C MET A 109 -17.93 -7.99 7.71
N VAL A 110 -18.13 -8.78 6.66
CA VAL A 110 -17.51 -8.58 5.35
C VAL A 110 -18.07 -7.34 4.68
N LYS A 111 -19.40 -7.13 4.75
CA LYS A 111 -20.02 -5.91 4.25
C LYS A 111 -19.51 -4.66 4.97
N LEU A 112 -19.34 -4.72 6.28
CA LEU A 112 -18.75 -3.63 7.06
C LEU A 112 -17.30 -3.36 6.65
N LEU A 113 -16.51 -4.42 6.48
CA LEU A 113 -15.10 -4.31 6.10
C LEU A 113 -14.94 -3.74 4.68
N GLY A 114 -15.82 -4.15 3.74
CA GLY A 114 -15.88 -3.59 2.40
C GLY A 114 -16.27 -2.12 2.40
N LEU A 115 -17.25 -1.72 3.22
CA LEU A 115 -17.63 -0.32 3.41
C LEU A 115 -16.44 0.51 3.94
N LEU A 116 -15.78 0.03 5.01
CA LEU A 116 -14.59 0.67 5.57
C LEU A 116 -13.51 0.86 4.50
N ALA A 117 -13.26 -0.16 3.69
CA ALA A 117 -12.25 -0.11 2.63
C ALA A 117 -12.59 0.83 1.47
N SER A 118 -13.86 1.22 1.33
CA SER A 118 -14.38 2.07 0.25
C SER A 118 -14.45 3.57 0.59
N ILE A 119 -14.42 3.94 1.89
CA ILE A 119 -14.50 5.33 2.34
C ILE A 119 -13.09 5.96 2.32
N ASP A 120 -12.24 5.52 3.24
CA ASP A 120 -10.85 5.94 3.42
C ASP A 120 -10.15 4.90 4.32
N ARG A 121 -8.83 4.90 4.41
CA ARG A 121 -8.06 4.02 5.31
C ARG A 121 -7.91 4.55 6.73
N GLN A 122 -8.15 5.84 6.97
CA GLN A 122 -7.91 6.48 8.28
C GLN A 122 -9.07 7.38 8.70
N ASN A 123 -9.16 7.65 10.01
CA ASN A 123 -10.10 8.61 10.61
C ASN A 123 -11.59 8.39 10.24
N ILE A 124 -12.04 7.14 10.10
CA ILE A 124 -13.42 6.84 9.74
C ILE A 124 -14.31 6.99 10.98
N HIS A 125 -15.12 8.04 11.02
CA HIS A 125 -16.07 8.27 12.11
C HIS A 125 -17.07 7.12 12.26
N LYS A 126 -17.30 6.66 13.49
CA LYS A 126 -18.33 5.66 13.81
C LYS A 126 -19.70 6.03 13.23
N GLU A 127 -20.06 7.32 13.27
CA GLU A 127 -21.36 7.80 12.78
C GLU A 127 -21.53 7.59 11.27
N LEU A 128 -20.46 7.64 10.48
CA LEU A 128 -20.53 7.35 9.03
C LEU A 128 -20.90 5.89 8.79
N LEU A 129 -20.46 4.99 9.66
CA LEU A 129 -20.76 3.56 9.56
C LEU A 129 -22.20 3.28 9.97
N THR A 130 -22.65 3.85 11.10
CA THR A 130 -24.02 3.62 11.60
C THR A 130 -25.09 4.28 10.74
N HIS A 131 -24.75 5.33 10.00
CA HIS A 131 -25.66 6.02 9.06
C HIS A 131 -25.39 5.68 7.58
N SER A 132 -24.56 4.67 7.29
CA SER A 132 -24.19 4.28 5.93
C SER A 132 -25.33 3.72 5.07
N GLY A 133 -26.49 3.42 5.69
CA GLY A 133 -27.58 2.69 5.04
C GLY A 133 -27.29 1.20 4.86
N LEU A 134 -26.15 0.70 5.35
CA LEU A 134 -25.84 -0.72 5.35
C LEU A 134 -26.74 -1.44 6.36
N GLU A 135 -27.48 -2.44 5.88
CA GLU A 135 -28.42 -3.22 6.69
C GLU A 135 -27.76 -3.76 7.96
N GLY A 136 -28.29 -3.38 9.13
CA GLY A 136 -27.81 -3.84 10.43
C GLY A 136 -26.73 -2.96 11.08
N MET A 137 -26.33 -1.84 10.47
CA MET A 137 -25.43 -0.86 11.12
C MET A 137 -26.16 0.19 11.97
N ASP A 138 -27.46 0.34 11.77
CA ASP A 138 -28.39 1.11 12.60
C ASP A 138 -28.71 0.39 13.92
N ASP A 139 -28.69 -0.94 13.92
CA ASP A 139 -28.78 -1.79 15.10
C ASP A 139 -27.45 -1.78 15.89
N SER A 140 -27.46 -1.09 17.03
CA SER A 140 -26.29 -0.94 17.90
C SER A 140 -25.69 -2.27 18.35
N LEU A 141 -26.49 -3.33 18.55
CA LEU A 141 -25.99 -4.63 18.98
C LEU A 141 -25.29 -5.35 17.83
N LYS A 142 -25.86 -5.30 16.61
CA LYS A 142 -25.26 -5.89 15.41
C LYS A 142 -23.97 -5.17 15.03
N PHE A 143 -23.97 -3.83 15.04
CA PHE A 143 -22.76 -3.03 14.82
C PHE A 143 -21.66 -3.40 15.83
N CYS A 144 -21.95 -3.36 17.14
CA CYS A 144 -20.98 -3.67 18.18
C CYS A 144 -20.39 -5.08 18.05
N ARG A 145 -21.21 -6.08 17.68
CA ARG A 145 -20.73 -7.45 17.42
C ARG A 145 -19.82 -7.54 16.20
N ALA A 146 -20.18 -6.87 15.11
CA ALA A 146 -19.39 -6.88 13.87
C ALA A 146 -18.05 -6.16 14.05
N ILE A 147 -18.08 -4.91 14.54
CA ILE A 147 -16.86 -4.12 14.74
C ILE A 147 -15.94 -4.72 15.81
N GLY A 148 -16.51 -5.28 16.89
CA GLY A 148 -15.74 -5.93 17.95
C GLY A 148 -14.98 -7.16 17.45
N LYS A 149 -15.55 -7.91 16.50
CA LYS A 149 -14.84 -9.01 15.86
C LYS A 149 -13.75 -8.52 14.91
N LEU A 150 -14.02 -7.49 14.10
CA LEU A 150 -13.00 -6.90 13.23
C LEU A 150 -11.77 -6.41 14.03
N LEU A 151 -12.00 -5.77 15.18
CA LEU A 151 -10.95 -5.36 16.11
C LEU A 151 -10.19 -6.57 16.68
N ARG A 152 -10.90 -7.63 17.07
CA ARG A 152 -10.28 -8.87 17.59
C ARG A 152 -9.41 -9.60 16.57
N PHE A 153 -9.77 -9.54 15.29
CA PHE A 153 -8.95 -10.08 14.20
C PHE A 153 -7.86 -9.11 13.73
N SER A 154 -7.72 -7.94 14.37
CA SER A 154 -6.78 -6.88 13.97
C SER A 154 -6.96 -6.44 12.52
N LEU A 155 -8.18 -6.57 11.99
CA LEU A 155 -8.55 -6.10 10.65
C LEU A 155 -8.83 -4.59 10.66
N VAL A 156 -9.26 -4.07 11.80
CA VAL A 156 -9.56 -2.65 12.04
C VAL A 156 -8.86 -2.25 13.33
N THR A 157 -8.45 -0.98 13.43
CA THR A 157 -8.01 -0.35 14.68
C THR A 157 -9.03 0.70 15.12
N GLU A 158 -9.19 0.86 16.45
CA GLU A 158 -10.06 1.89 17.04
C GLU A 158 -9.18 2.99 17.65
N ALA A 159 -9.49 4.24 17.32
CA ALA A 159 -8.91 5.42 17.95
C ALA A 159 -10.02 6.27 18.58
N LYS A 160 -9.73 6.91 19.71
CA LYS A 160 -10.66 7.82 20.39
C LYS A 160 -10.02 9.18 20.53
N LEU A 161 -10.66 10.20 19.95
CA LEU A 161 -10.23 11.59 20.04
C LEU A 161 -11.39 12.42 20.56
N GLU A 162 -11.18 13.11 21.68
CA GLU A 162 -12.17 14.00 22.31
C GLU A 162 -13.56 13.36 22.55
N GLY A 163 -13.57 12.07 22.89
CA GLY A 163 -14.82 11.31 23.10
C GLY A 163 -15.47 10.78 21.83
N THR A 164 -14.94 11.14 20.66
CA THR A 164 -15.37 10.63 19.35
C THR A 164 -14.56 9.39 18.96
N THR A 165 -15.23 8.38 18.40
CA THR A 165 -14.60 7.11 18.00
C THR A 165 -14.38 7.06 16.49
N PHE A 166 -13.15 6.67 16.13
CA PHE A 166 -12.66 6.55 14.77
C PHE A 166 -12.15 5.14 14.53
N TYR A 167 -12.30 4.69 13.30
CA TYR A 167 -11.80 3.42 12.83
C TYR A 167 -10.79 3.61 11.71
N GLU A 168 -9.78 2.76 11.67
CA GLU A 168 -8.77 2.76 10.62
C GLU A 168 -8.50 1.35 10.13
N LEU A 169 -8.06 1.27 8.87
CA LEU A 169 -7.62 0.06 8.23
C LEU A 169 -6.11 0.14 7.98
N HIS A 170 -5.42 -0.95 8.27
CA HIS A 170 -4.07 -1.11 7.75
C HIS A 170 -4.14 -1.18 6.21
N ARG A 171 -3.21 -0.53 5.51
CA ARG A 171 -3.18 -0.49 4.03
C ARG A 171 -3.27 -1.89 3.41
N LEU A 172 -2.58 -2.86 4.00
CA LEU A 172 -2.61 -4.24 3.54
C LEU A 172 -3.99 -4.90 3.70
N VAL A 173 -4.70 -4.63 4.80
CA VAL A 173 -6.07 -5.17 5.00
C VAL A 173 -7.03 -4.57 3.98
N GLN A 174 -6.92 -3.26 3.72
CA GLN A 174 -7.73 -2.57 2.70
C GLN A 174 -7.51 -3.17 1.30
N LEU A 175 -6.25 -3.33 0.88
CA LEU A 175 -5.91 -3.94 -0.40
C LEU A 175 -6.41 -5.39 -0.49
N SER A 176 -6.23 -6.16 0.59
CA SER A 176 -6.69 -7.55 0.67
C SER A 176 -8.20 -7.64 0.43
N ILE A 177 -9.01 -6.85 1.14
CA ILE A 177 -10.47 -6.95 1.04
C ILE A 177 -11.00 -6.41 -0.29
N GLN A 178 -10.41 -5.35 -0.85
CA GLN A 178 -10.77 -4.86 -2.18
C GLN A 178 -10.49 -5.91 -3.27
N THR A 179 -9.35 -6.59 -3.17
CA THR A 179 -8.98 -7.68 -4.08
C THR A 179 -9.94 -8.87 -3.94
N TYR A 180 -10.22 -9.29 -2.70
CA TYR A 180 -11.15 -10.38 -2.40
C TYR A 180 -12.56 -10.12 -2.97
N LEU A 181 -13.12 -8.94 -2.72
CA LEU A 181 -14.45 -8.58 -3.21
C LEU A 181 -14.51 -8.46 -4.75
N SER A 182 -13.42 -8.07 -5.41
CA SER A 182 -13.35 -8.01 -6.87
C SER A 182 -13.39 -9.41 -7.51
N ILE A 183 -12.81 -10.41 -6.85
CA ILE A 183 -12.80 -11.81 -7.30
C ILE A 183 -14.19 -12.44 -7.10
N GLU A 184 -14.80 -12.24 -5.92
CA GLU A 184 -16.13 -12.76 -5.59
C GLU A 184 -17.25 -12.17 -6.47
N GLN A 185 -17.09 -10.93 -6.95
CA GLN A 185 -18.07 -10.30 -7.86
C GLN A 185 -17.89 -10.72 -9.33
N SER A 186 -16.77 -11.36 -9.66
CA SER A 186 -16.45 -11.80 -11.03
C SER A 186 -16.74 -13.29 -11.28
N SER A 187 -17.23 -14.02 -10.28
CA SER A 187 -17.62 -15.45 -10.33
C SER A 187 -19.13 -15.64 -10.32
#